data_AF-A0A452YWN1-F1
#
_entry.id   AF-A0A452YWN1-F1
#
_cell.length_a   1.000
_cell.length_b   1.000
_cell.length_c   1.000
_cell.angle_alpha   90.00
_cell.angle_beta   90.00
_cell.angle_gamma   90.00
#
_symmetry.space_group_name_H-M   'P 1'
#
loop_
_entity.id
_entity.type
_entity.pdbx_description
1 polymer ?
#
loop_
_entity_poly.entity_id
_entity_poly.type
_entity_poly.pdbx_seq_one_letter_code
_entity_poly.pdbx_strand_id
1 'polypeptide(L)'
;IQCNAFSGISGEVALTAAGGLRKIGLGDTYESPSLIGVHHEGKFYEFVPWTGTVSWDIAPWGHWRMSGENKNHLVEIEATTKEPGTALRAPTMEAGLVPACKDTCYGDLKLQMWEKKYDGSKGKIILDTTSNMAAVEVGGGPWFNGWKGTTASPELVNNIVGTQIDVESLFPIPFLKPPGL
;
A
#
# COMPACT_ATOMS: atom_id res chain seq x y z
N ILE A 1 3.57 -2.67 5.15
CA ILE A 1 4.93 -3.23 4.99
C ILE A 1 5.93 -2.23 5.52
N GLN A 2 6.77 -2.60 6.47
CA GLN A 2 7.87 -1.77 6.97
C GLN A 2 9.14 -2.62 7.01
N CYS A 3 10.28 -2.04 6.61
CA CYS A 3 11.58 -2.72 6.71
C CYS A 3 12.72 -1.72 6.75
N ASN A 4 13.70 -1.95 7.59
CA ASN A 4 14.94 -1.16 7.67
C ASN A 4 16.19 -2.04 7.82
N ALA A 5 16.05 -3.36 7.65
CA ALA A 5 17.13 -4.32 7.70
C ALA A 5 17.22 -5.02 6.34
N PHE A 6 18.17 -4.62 5.51
CA PHE A 6 18.33 -5.15 4.15
C PHE A 6 19.65 -5.91 4.00
N SER A 7 19.65 -6.89 3.11
CA SER A 7 20.79 -7.73 2.78
C SER A 7 21.40 -7.33 1.43
N GLY A 8 22.72 -7.52 1.29
CA GLY A 8 23.41 -7.35 0.01
C GLY A 8 23.57 -5.90 -0.47
N ILE A 9 23.35 -4.91 0.40
CA ILE A 9 23.55 -3.49 0.08
C ILE A 9 24.40 -2.81 1.16
N SER A 10 25.33 -1.97 0.71
CA SER A 10 26.02 -1.00 1.58
C SER A 10 25.23 0.30 1.54
N GLY A 11 24.87 0.84 2.70
CA GLY A 11 24.11 2.10 2.79
C GLY A 11 22.88 1.97 3.69
N GLU A 12 22.25 3.11 3.95
CA GLU A 12 21.04 3.20 4.77
C GLU A 12 19.82 3.04 3.88
N VAL A 13 19.08 1.93 4.04
CA VAL A 13 17.80 1.70 3.33
C VAL A 13 16.69 1.50 4.34
N ALA A 14 15.60 2.25 4.20
CA ALA A 14 14.37 2.03 4.93
C ALA A 14 13.16 2.14 4.02
N LEU A 15 12.17 1.29 4.25
CA LEU A 15 10.93 1.20 3.52
C LEU A 15 9.76 1.35 4.51
N THR A 16 8.82 2.21 4.16
CA THR A 16 7.46 2.22 4.71
C THR A 16 6.49 2.19 3.55
N ALA A 17 5.59 1.22 3.52
CA ALA A 17 4.54 1.13 2.52
C ALA A 17 3.21 0.74 3.16
N ALA A 18 2.18 1.52 2.88
CA ALA A 18 0.84 1.32 3.42
C ALA A 18 -0.21 1.72 2.38
N GLY A 19 -1.33 1.02 2.42
CA GLY A 19 -2.59 1.46 1.85
C GLY A 19 -3.66 1.27 2.91
N GLY A 20 -4.67 2.12 2.91
CA GLY A 20 -5.93 1.86 3.61
C GLY A 20 -7.13 2.28 2.78
N LEU A 21 -8.31 2.04 3.35
CA LEU A 21 -9.56 2.68 2.97
C LEU A 21 -10.09 3.34 4.23
N ARG A 22 -10.41 4.64 4.18
CA ARG A 22 -11.02 5.33 5.32
C ARG A 22 -12.20 6.17 4.89
N LYS A 23 -13.21 6.22 5.75
CA LYS A 23 -14.37 7.08 5.59
C LYS A 23 -14.02 8.53 5.91
N ILE A 24 -14.50 9.47 5.11
CA ILE A 24 -14.30 10.91 5.30
C ILE A 24 -15.62 11.67 5.31
N GLY A 25 -15.81 12.53 6.32
CA GLY A 25 -16.97 13.40 6.44
C GLY A 25 -18.26 12.72 6.90
N LEU A 26 -19.38 13.44 6.75
CA LEU A 26 -20.73 12.99 7.06
C LEU A 26 -21.35 12.39 5.79
N GLY A 27 -21.34 11.07 5.65
CA GLY A 27 -21.85 10.36 4.46
C GLY A 27 -20.95 9.20 4.07
N ASP A 28 -21.27 8.48 3.00
CA ASP A 28 -20.52 7.29 2.55
C ASP A 28 -19.40 7.64 1.56
N THR A 29 -18.65 8.69 1.86
CA THR A 29 -17.45 9.05 1.10
C THR A 29 -16.24 8.36 1.69
N TYR A 30 -15.46 7.71 0.82
CA TYR A 30 -14.22 7.02 1.20
C TYR A 30 -13.04 7.58 0.42
N GLU A 31 -11.89 7.55 1.05
CA GLU A 31 -10.61 7.76 0.38
C GLU A 31 -9.67 6.59 0.65
N SER A 32 -8.73 6.38 -0.26
CA SER A 32 -7.69 5.36 -0.13
C SER A 32 -6.35 6.03 0.20
N PRO A 33 -6.08 6.33 1.48
CA PRO A 33 -4.78 6.85 1.86
C PRO A 33 -3.73 5.78 1.57
N SER A 34 -2.68 6.16 0.85
CA SER A 34 -1.60 5.24 0.55
C SER A 34 -0.29 5.98 0.41
N LEU A 35 0.80 5.30 0.75
CA LEU A 35 2.14 5.82 0.64
C LEU A 35 3.10 4.66 0.40
N ILE A 36 4.09 4.89 -0.46
CA ILE A 36 5.36 4.18 -0.43
C ILE A 36 6.43 5.23 -0.19
N GLY A 37 7.22 5.03 0.86
CA GLY A 37 8.35 5.87 1.24
C GLY A 37 9.60 5.03 1.31
N VAL A 38 10.61 5.38 0.50
CA VAL A 38 11.92 4.73 0.51
C VAL A 38 12.97 5.75 0.90
N HIS A 39 13.70 5.49 1.97
CA HIS A 39 14.93 6.21 2.30
C HIS A 39 16.11 5.42 1.75
N HIS A 40 17.00 6.09 1.03
CA HIS A 40 18.23 5.50 0.51
C HIS A 40 19.30 6.58 0.33
N GLU A 41 20.49 6.37 0.91
CA GLU A 41 21.66 7.26 0.76
C GLU A 41 21.33 8.74 1.08
N GLY A 42 20.61 8.96 2.19
CA GLY A 42 20.21 10.31 2.62
C GLY A 42 19.09 10.96 1.79
N LYS A 43 18.52 10.26 0.80
CA LYS A 43 17.39 10.73 -0.01
C LYS A 43 16.10 10.02 0.35
N PHE A 44 15.01 10.79 0.47
CA PHE A 44 13.66 10.26 0.60
C PHE A 44 12.95 10.24 -0.76
N TYR A 45 12.50 9.06 -1.18
CA TYR A 45 11.72 8.83 -2.38
C TYR A 45 10.27 8.59 -1.95
N GLU A 46 9.42 9.58 -2.25
CA GLU A 46 8.01 9.56 -1.89
C GLU A 46 7.14 9.18 -3.08
N PHE A 47 6.18 8.29 -2.84
CA PHE A 47 5.12 7.90 -3.76
C PHE A 47 3.79 8.00 -3.02
N VAL A 48 2.98 8.99 -3.39
CA VAL A 48 1.73 9.36 -2.72
C VAL A 48 0.73 9.86 -3.77
N PRO A 49 -0.59 9.78 -3.50
CA PRO A 49 -1.62 10.11 -4.47
C PRO A 49 -1.47 11.49 -5.13
N TRP A 50 -0.91 12.49 -4.43
CA TRP A 50 -0.81 13.86 -4.95
C TRP A 50 0.45 14.14 -5.78
N THR A 51 1.45 13.25 -5.79
CA THR A 51 2.67 13.40 -6.61
C THR A 51 2.88 12.23 -7.59
N GLY A 52 1.96 11.28 -7.60
CA GLY A 52 2.11 10.02 -8.29
C GLY A 52 0.93 9.07 -8.10
N THR A 53 1.20 7.80 -8.35
CA THR A 53 0.23 6.71 -8.21
C THR A 53 0.79 5.65 -7.28
N VAL A 54 -0.05 5.06 -6.45
CA VAL A 54 0.27 3.87 -5.65
C VAL A 54 -0.79 2.81 -5.92
N SER A 55 -0.33 1.58 -6.17
CA SER A 55 -1.18 0.42 -6.38
C SER A 55 -0.81 -0.70 -5.41
N TRP A 56 -1.79 -1.52 -5.05
CA TRP A 56 -1.60 -2.66 -4.16
C TRP A 56 -2.47 -3.84 -4.55
N ASP A 57 -1.98 -5.03 -4.24
CA ASP A 57 -2.67 -6.32 -4.33
C ASP A 57 -2.22 -7.16 -3.13
N ILE A 58 -3.09 -7.21 -2.12
CA ILE A 58 -2.81 -7.81 -0.81
C ILE A 58 -3.69 -9.05 -0.66
N ALA A 59 -3.09 -10.22 -0.44
CA ALA A 59 -3.84 -11.41 -0.11
C ALA A 59 -4.44 -11.30 1.30
N PRO A 60 -5.48 -12.09 1.65
CA PRO A 60 -5.98 -12.19 3.02
C PRO A 60 -4.86 -12.37 4.06
N TRP A 61 -3.82 -13.11 3.68
CA TRP A 61 -2.57 -13.21 4.41
C TRP A 61 -1.46 -13.79 3.53
N GLY A 62 -0.21 -13.56 3.92
CA GLY A 62 0.96 -14.29 3.41
C GLY A 62 1.58 -13.70 2.15
N HIS A 63 0.91 -12.74 1.49
CA HIS A 63 1.42 -12.11 0.28
C HIS A 63 0.95 -10.67 0.12
N TRP A 64 1.89 -9.77 -0.16
CA TRP A 64 1.66 -8.36 -0.39
C TRP A 64 2.41 -7.95 -1.65
N ARG A 65 1.72 -7.30 -2.59
CA ARG A 65 2.32 -6.61 -3.72
C ARG A 65 1.92 -5.15 -3.67
N MET A 66 2.90 -4.26 -3.82
CA MET A 66 2.66 -2.84 -3.96
C MET A 66 3.58 -2.28 -5.04
N SER A 67 3.08 -1.31 -5.79
CA SER A 67 3.88 -0.55 -6.75
C SER A 67 3.54 0.93 -6.63
N GLY A 68 4.49 1.77 -7.03
CA GLY A 68 4.31 3.20 -7.04
C GLY A 68 5.06 3.84 -8.20
N GLU A 69 4.54 4.96 -8.66
CA GLU A 69 5.23 5.81 -9.62
C GLU A 69 5.09 7.27 -9.26
N ASN A 70 6.13 8.05 -9.50
CA ASN A 70 6.07 9.51 -9.49
C ASN A 70 6.67 10.03 -10.80
N LYS A 71 6.87 11.35 -10.91
CA LYS A 71 7.43 11.98 -12.12
C LYS A 71 8.73 11.33 -12.61
N ASN A 72 9.60 10.92 -11.70
CA ASN A 72 10.99 10.56 -12.01
C ASN A 72 11.35 9.12 -11.65
N HIS A 73 10.49 8.39 -10.93
CA HIS A 73 10.84 7.10 -10.36
C HIS A 73 9.68 6.11 -10.42
N LEU A 74 10.04 4.83 -10.45
CA LEU A 74 9.15 3.67 -10.30
C LEU A 74 9.63 2.84 -9.12
N VAL A 75 8.72 2.28 -8.33
CA VAL A 75 9.02 1.38 -7.22
C VAL A 75 8.11 0.15 -7.26
N GLU A 76 8.67 -1.01 -6.97
CA GLU A 76 7.95 -2.26 -6.80
C GLU A 76 8.37 -2.95 -5.51
N ILE A 77 7.37 -3.52 -4.84
CA ILE A 77 7.49 -4.18 -3.55
C ILE A 77 6.72 -5.49 -3.65
N GLU A 78 7.39 -6.59 -3.31
CA GLU A 78 6.75 -7.87 -3.08
C GLU A 78 7.21 -8.40 -1.73
N ALA A 79 6.26 -8.71 -0.84
CA ALA A 79 6.55 -9.33 0.44
C ALA A 79 5.73 -10.61 0.61
N THR A 80 6.32 -11.61 1.24
CA THR A 80 5.68 -12.89 1.55
C THR A 80 6.00 -13.32 2.97
N THR A 81 5.15 -14.14 3.57
CA THR A 81 5.50 -14.84 4.81
C THR A 81 4.82 -16.21 4.86
N LYS A 82 5.48 -17.15 5.53
CA LYS A 82 4.91 -18.44 5.91
C LYS A 82 4.45 -18.46 7.36
N GLU A 83 4.80 -17.42 8.14
CA GLU A 83 4.40 -17.33 9.52
C GLU A 83 2.89 -17.11 9.63
N PRO A 84 2.22 -17.67 10.64
CA PRO A 84 0.78 -17.53 10.81
C PRO A 84 0.34 -16.08 11.09
N GLY A 85 1.27 -15.26 11.59
CA GLY A 85 1.03 -13.90 12.06
C GLY A 85 0.49 -13.86 13.49
N THR A 86 0.67 -12.73 14.17
CA THR A 86 0.15 -12.46 15.50
C THR A 86 -1.08 -11.58 15.39
N ALA A 87 -2.17 -11.96 16.05
CA ALA A 87 -3.37 -11.13 16.10
C ALA A 87 -3.13 -9.91 16.99
N LEU A 88 -3.35 -8.72 16.42
CA LEU A 88 -3.23 -7.45 17.10
C LEU A 88 -4.62 -6.83 17.33
N ARG A 89 -4.79 -6.23 18.51
CA ARG A 89 -6.01 -5.49 18.80
C ARG A 89 -5.91 -4.08 18.24
N ALA A 90 -6.92 -3.68 17.48
CA ALA A 90 -7.07 -2.33 16.96
C ALA A 90 -8.41 -1.73 17.42
N PRO A 91 -8.52 -0.39 17.55
CA PRO A 91 -9.78 0.25 17.83
C PRO A 91 -10.74 0.11 16.63
N THR A 92 -11.97 -0.30 16.91
CA THR A 92 -13.09 -0.41 15.95
C THR A 92 -14.25 0.47 16.42
N MET A 93 -15.13 0.86 15.50
CA MET A 93 -16.26 1.74 15.82
C MET A 93 -17.29 1.05 16.72
N GLU A 94 -17.58 -0.23 16.47
CA GLU A 94 -18.67 -0.97 17.11
C GLU A 94 -18.22 -1.74 18.35
N ALA A 95 -17.07 -2.42 18.27
CA ALA A 95 -16.62 -3.35 19.29
C ALA A 95 -15.49 -2.80 20.18
N GLY A 96 -15.07 -1.55 19.94
CA GLY A 96 -13.93 -0.96 20.64
C GLY A 96 -12.63 -1.68 20.29
N LEU A 97 -11.78 -1.93 21.29
CA LEU A 97 -10.48 -2.56 21.09
C LEU A 97 -10.62 -4.08 20.91
N VAL A 98 -10.50 -4.59 19.68
CA VAL A 98 -10.68 -6.02 19.35
C VAL A 98 -9.61 -6.51 18.37
N PRO A 99 -9.34 -7.82 18.28
CA PRO A 99 -8.46 -8.37 17.24
C PRO A 99 -8.98 -8.02 15.83
N ALA A 100 -8.28 -7.11 15.16
CA ALA A 100 -8.67 -6.57 13.86
C ALA A 100 -7.47 -6.26 12.94
N CYS A 101 -6.25 -6.48 13.44
CA CYS A 101 -4.99 -6.45 12.70
C CYS A 101 -4.28 -7.80 12.86
N LYS A 102 -3.42 -8.17 11.90
CA LYS A 102 -2.52 -9.31 12.00
C LYS A 102 -1.17 -8.97 11.39
N ASP A 103 -0.09 -9.22 12.12
CA ASP A 103 1.26 -8.84 11.71
C ASP A 103 2.32 -9.93 11.93
N THR A 104 3.48 -9.74 11.31
CA THR A 104 4.72 -10.47 11.62
C THR A 104 5.93 -9.69 11.12
N CYS A 105 7.06 -9.78 11.82
CA CYS A 105 8.35 -9.23 11.37
C CYS A 105 9.22 -10.25 10.62
N TYR A 106 8.67 -11.42 10.30
CA TYR A 106 9.33 -12.49 9.56
C TYR A 106 8.81 -12.53 8.10
N GLY A 107 8.87 -11.37 7.44
CA GLY A 107 8.51 -11.22 6.03
C GLY A 107 9.75 -11.29 5.13
N ASP A 108 9.68 -12.12 4.09
CA ASP A 108 10.61 -12.09 2.96
C ASP A 108 10.16 -10.99 2.00
N LEU A 109 11.01 -9.99 1.78
CA LEU A 109 10.75 -8.77 1.03
C LEU A 109 11.73 -8.64 -0.14
N LYS A 110 11.19 -8.27 -1.30
CA LYS A 110 11.92 -7.73 -2.45
C LYS A 110 11.52 -6.27 -2.64
N LEU A 111 12.51 -5.39 -2.68
CA LEU A 111 12.34 -3.97 -2.98
C LEU A 111 13.17 -3.61 -4.22
N GLN A 112 12.53 -3.05 -5.23
CA GLN A 112 13.20 -2.58 -6.43
C GLN A 112 12.72 -1.18 -6.80
N MET A 113 13.65 -0.34 -7.25
CA MET A 113 13.38 1.03 -7.65
C MET A 113 14.21 1.44 -8.87
N TRP A 114 13.61 2.19 -9.78
CA TRP A 114 14.22 2.64 -11.01
C TRP A 114 13.98 4.14 -11.25
N GLU A 115 14.86 4.76 -12.03
CA GLU A 115 14.51 5.99 -12.73
C GLU A 115 13.37 5.71 -13.73
N LYS A 116 12.43 6.64 -13.88
CA LYS A 116 11.36 6.57 -14.87
C LYS A 116 11.81 7.24 -16.16
N LYS A 117 11.73 6.53 -17.28
CA LYS A 117 12.01 7.10 -18.61
C LYS A 117 10.85 7.97 -19.10
N TYR A 118 11.10 8.76 -20.15
CA TYR A 118 10.07 9.60 -20.81
C TYR A 118 8.87 8.80 -21.35
N ASP A 119 9.09 7.54 -21.73
CA ASP A 119 8.03 6.62 -22.18
C ASP A 119 7.29 5.92 -21.03
N GLY A 120 7.60 6.28 -19.78
CA GLY A 120 7.04 5.68 -18.57
C GLY A 120 7.66 4.35 -18.15
N SER A 121 8.59 3.80 -18.94
CA SER A 121 9.22 2.51 -18.64
C SER A 121 10.36 2.60 -17.61
N LYS A 122 10.77 1.43 -17.11
CA LYS A 122 11.91 1.29 -16.18
C LYS A 122 13.23 1.71 -16.84
N GLY A 123 13.87 2.69 -16.23
CA GLY A 123 15.19 3.21 -16.56
C GLY A 123 16.30 2.52 -15.78
N LYS A 124 17.29 3.31 -15.38
CA LYS A 124 18.41 2.86 -14.57
C LYS A 124 17.91 2.37 -13.21
N ILE A 125 18.42 1.23 -12.76
CA ILE A 125 18.13 0.71 -11.43
C ILE A 125 18.80 1.56 -10.36
N ILE A 126 18.05 1.93 -9.33
CA ILE A 126 18.51 2.70 -8.17
C ILE A 126 18.66 1.77 -6.97
N LEU A 127 17.71 0.86 -6.79
CA LEU A 127 17.72 -0.13 -5.72
C LEU A 127 17.26 -1.49 -6.25
N ASP A 128 17.94 -2.52 -5.78
CA ASP A 128 17.52 -3.91 -5.91
C ASP A 128 18.04 -4.66 -4.69
N THR A 129 17.16 -4.88 -3.71
CA THR A 129 17.56 -5.48 -2.43
C THR A 129 16.47 -6.35 -1.85
N THR A 130 16.87 -7.21 -0.91
CA THR A 130 15.99 -8.15 -0.22
C THR A 130 16.16 -8.07 1.28
N SER A 131 15.12 -8.44 2.00
CA SER A 131 15.13 -8.64 3.45
C SER A 131 14.35 -9.89 3.81
N ASN A 132 14.69 -10.54 4.92
CA ASN A 132 13.88 -11.59 5.55
C ASN A 132 13.35 -11.13 6.93
N MET A 133 13.39 -9.82 7.18
CA MET A 133 13.01 -9.19 8.45
C MET A 133 11.95 -8.10 8.25
N ALA A 134 11.18 -8.15 7.17
CA ALA A 134 10.15 -7.16 6.91
C ALA A 134 8.94 -7.35 7.83
N ALA A 135 8.48 -6.27 8.44
CA ALA A 135 7.19 -6.20 9.10
C ALA A 135 6.07 -6.12 8.05
N VAL A 136 5.21 -7.13 8.03
CA VAL A 136 4.04 -7.21 7.15
C VAL A 136 2.78 -7.29 7.99
N GLU A 137 1.74 -6.57 7.56
CA GLU A 137 0.49 -6.46 8.30
C GLU A 137 -0.69 -6.50 7.33
N VAL A 138 -1.80 -7.10 7.77
CA VAL A 138 -3.14 -6.86 7.23
C VAL A 138 -4.02 -6.31 8.35
N GLY A 139 -4.85 -5.32 8.04
CA GLY A 139 -5.73 -4.64 8.99
C GLY A 139 -7.16 -4.52 8.46
N GLY A 140 -8.09 -4.08 9.30
CA GLY A 140 -9.49 -3.89 8.92
C GLY A 140 -10.27 -5.19 8.75
N GLY A 141 -10.00 -6.18 9.62
CA GLY A 141 -10.62 -7.50 9.55
C GLY A 141 -12.16 -7.49 9.51
N PRO A 142 -12.78 -8.61 9.13
CA PRO A 142 -12.15 -9.91 8.88
C PRO A 142 -11.54 -10.06 7.47
N TRP A 143 -10.31 -10.58 7.40
CA TRP A 143 -9.54 -10.78 6.16
C TRP A 143 -10.02 -12.01 5.38
N PHE A 144 -11.22 -11.93 4.82
CA PHE A 144 -11.79 -13.03 4.03
C PHE A 144 -11.45 -12.95 2.55
N ASN A 145 -11.17 -11.74 2.06
CA ASN A 145 -10.91 -11.48 0.65
C ASN A 145 -9.59 -10.73 0.49
N GLY A 146 -8.96 -10.91 -0.68
CA GLY A 146 -7.84 -10.07 -1.08
C GLY A 146 -8.30 -8.64 -1.31
N TRP A 147 -7.38 -7.70 -1.11
CA TRP A 147 -7.63 -6.29 -1.26
C TRP A 147 -6.73 -5.71 -2.36
N LYS A 148 -7.37 -5.19 -3.41
CA LYS A 148 -6.70 -4.57 -4.55
C LYS A 148 -7.15 -3.13 -4.69
N GLY A 149 -6.25 -2.26 -5.12
CA GLY A 149 -6.60 -0.88 -5.40
C GLY A 149 -5.46 -0.12 -6.02
N THR A 150 -5.82 1.04 -6.58
CA THR A 150 -4.90 2.04 -7.09
C THR A 150 -5.42 3.40 -6.65
N THR A 151 -4.53 4.30 -6.26
CA THR A 151 -4.89 5.68 -5.92
C THR A 151 -5.54 6.38 -7.11
N ALA A 152 -6.64 7.08 -6.87
CA ALA A 152 -7.18 8.03 -7.84
C ALA A 152 -6.25 9.26 -7.91
N SER A 153 -5.80 9.62 -9.11
CA SER A 153 -5.01 10.83 -9.33
C SER A 153 -5.86 12.10 -9.08
N PRO A 154 -5.31 13.15 -8.46
CA PRO A 154 -5.98 14.44 -8.28
C PRO A 154 -6.45 15.07 -9.59
N GLU A 155 -5.84 14.78 -10.75
CA GLU A 155 -6.32 15.32 -12.03
C GLU A 155 -7.70 14.78 -12.42
N LEU A 156 -7.99 13.51 -12.08
CA LEU A 156 -9.32 12.94 -12.25
C LEU A 156 -10.31 13.53 -11.25
N VAL A 157 -9.88 13.72 -9.99
CA VAL A 157 -10.74 14.28 -8.94
C VAL A 157 -11.04 15.77 -9.18
N ASN A 158 -10.07 16.58 -9.60
CA ASN A 158 -10.23 18.01 -9.89
C ASN A 158 -11.08 18.27 -11.15
N ASN A 159 -11.09 17.34 -12.11
CA ASN A 159 -11.98 17.41 -13.28
C ASN A 159 -13.41 16.89 -13.01
N ILE A 160 -13.68 16.32 -11.82
CA ILE A 160 -14.98 15.73 -11.44
C ILE A 160 -15.72 16.60 -10.41
N VAL A 161 -15.10 17.64 -9.83
CA VAL A 161 -15.80 18.62 -8.99
C VAL A 161 -16.75 19.46 -9.87
N GLY A 162 -17.97 18.97 -10.05
CA GLY A 162 -19.04 19.67 -10.78
C GLY A 162 -20.02 18.78 -11.54
N THR A 163 -19.77 17.48 -11.68
CA THR A 163 -20.66 16.56 -12.41
C THR A 163 -21.10 15.40 -11.53
N GLN A 164 -22.41 15.20 -11.41
CA GLN A 164 -22.99 14.01 -10.78
C GLN A 164 -22.73 12.81 -11.70
N ILE A 165 -21.58 12.15 -11.52
CA ILE A 165 -21.29 10.88 -12.16
C ILE A 165 -21.32 9.81 -11.08
N ASP A 166 -22.15 8.80 -11.33
CA ASP A 166 -22.32 7.62 -10.49
C ASP A 166 -21.05 6.77 -10.53
N VAL A 167 -20.24 6.90 -9.47
CA VAL A 167 -18.94 6.26 -9.30
C VAL A 167 -19.08 4.74 -9.13
N GLU A 168 -20.29 4.23 -8.85
CA GLU A 168 -20.56 2.79 -8.74
C GLU A 168 -20.40 2.06 -10.08
N SER A 169 -20.51 2.77 -11.21
CA SER A 169 -20.43 2.16 -12.56
C SER A 169 -19.01 1.85 -13.03
N LEU A 170 -17.98 2.44 -12.41
CA LEU A 170 -16.58 2.28 -12.83
C LEU A 170 -15.83 1.12 -12.15
N PHE A 171 -16.43 0.53 -11.10
CA PHE A 171 -15.85 -0.60 -10.40
C PHE A 171 -16.94 -1.61 -10.02
N PRO A 172 -17.05 -2.77 -10.69
CA PRO A 172 -17.88 -3.86 -10.19
C PRO A 172 -17.15 -4.52 -9.02
N ILE A 173 -17.13 -3.86 -7.86
CA ILE A 173 -16.75 -4.52 -6.60
C ILE A 173 -18.02 -5.22 -6.10
N PRO A 174 -18.04 -6.55 -5.95
CA PRO A 174 -19.18 -7.22 -5.37
C PRO A 174 -19.42 -6.66 -3.95
N PHE A 175 -20.60 -6.09 -3.78
CA PHE A 175 -21.10 -5.50 -2.55
C PHE A 175 -21.35 -6.60 -1.50
N LEU A 176 -20.28 -7.09 -0.88
CA LEU A 176 -20.33 -7.80 0.38
C LEU A 176 -19.60 -6.95 1.41
N LYS A 177 -20.35 -6.05 2.06
CA LYS A 177 -19.94 -5.47 3.35
C LYS A 177 -19.64 -6.64 4.30
N PRO A 178 -18.42 -6.82 4.81
CA PRO A 178 -18.27 -7.49 6.08
C PRO A 178 -18.99 -6.63 7.14
N PRO A 179 -19.70 -7.24 8.10
CA PRO A 179 -20.29 -6.46 9.18
C PRO A 179 -19.19 -5.78 10.02
N GLY A 180 -19.28 -4.47 10.21
CA GLY A 180 -18.48 -3.72 11.21
C GLY A 180 -17.34 -2.83 10.69
N LEU A 181 -17.53 -2.12 9.57
CA LEU A 181 -16.70 -0.99 9.12
C LEU A 181 -17.59 0.15 8.58
#